data_AF-A0A0M9E6L4-F1
#
_entry.id   AF-A0A0M9E6L4-F1
#
_cell.length_a   1.000
_cell.length_b   1.000
_cell.length_c   1.000
_cell.angle_alpha   90.00
_cell.angle_beta   90.00
_cell.angle_gamma   90.00
#
_symmetry.space_group_name_H-M   'P 1'
#
loop_
_entity.id
_entity.type
_entity.pdbx_description
1 polymer ?
#
loop_
_entity_poly.entity_id
_entity_poly.type
_entity_poly.pdbx_seq_one_letter_code
_entity_poly.pdbx_strand_id
1 'polypeptide(L)'
;VQTIDTAFAGSAFSQEISFTVVVNPPHYTEDNSIPLLGVAYGSADFVDYDNDGDLDIIITGETESGSTAKVYRNTDGSFTEDAGINLPDVYYSDVAFGDYDNDDDIDILITGGTESNEIFAKVYQNTGGSFNEDTEIKLIDVCCGNSEFGDYDNDGDLDILISGYTGSDYIARVYQNKGGIFSEDKLITLSGVAYGTSTFGDYDNDSDLDIIIIGGADNNLILGKVYRNTGGCFNEDTDINLTPVVNSS
;
A
#
# COMPACT_ATOMS: atom_id res chain seq x y z
N VAL A 1 -55.40 17.56 -20.93
CA VAL A 1 -55.62 17.92 -19.51
C VAL A 1 -55.46 16.64 -18.73
N GLN A 2 -54.27 16.39 -18.20
CA GLN A 2 -53.95 15.18 -17.44
C GLN A 2 -54.12 15.55 -15.97
N THR A 3 -55.13 14.98 -15.31
CA THR A 3 -55.38 15.19 -13.88
C THR A 3 -54.43 14.31 -13.08
N ILE A 4 -53.62 14.91 -12.23
CA ILE A 4 -52.86 14.20 -11.18
C ILE A 4 -53.89 13.77 -10.14
N ASP A 5 -54.04 12.47 -9.95
CA ASP A 5 -54.82 11.89 -8.85
C ASP A 5 -53.95 11.91 -7.59
N THR A 6 -54.33 12.71 -6.61
CA THR A 6 -53.64 12.86 -5.33
C THR A 6 -54.11 11.86 -4.27
N ALA A 7 -55.00 10.92 -4.62
CA ALA A 7 -55.70 10.10 -3.63
C ALA A 7 -55.24 8.63 -3.52
N PHE A 8 -54.25 8.16 -4.30
CA PHE A 8 -53.82 6.74 -4.26
C PHE A 8 -55.00 5.75 -4.39
N ALA A 9 -56.09 6.16 -5.04
CA ALA A 9 -57.26 5.32 -5.26
C ALA A 9 -57.14 4.69 -6.64
N GLY A 10 -56.47 3.53 -6.71
CA GLY A 10 -56.25 2.78 -7.94
C GLY A 10 -57.54 2.64 -8.78
N SER A 11 -57.43 2.92 -10.08
CA SER A 11 -58.53 2.77 -11.03
C SER A 11 -58.75 1.30 -11.40
N ALA A 12 -59.99 0.94 -11.78
CA ALA A 12 -60.39 -0.43 -12.17
C ALA A 12 -59.72 -0.99 -13.46
N PHE A 13 -58.75 -0.28 -14.05
CA PHE A 13 -58.10 -0.65 -15.32
C PHE A 13 -56.57 -0.67 -15.29
N SER A 14 -55.93 -0.64 -14.12
CA SER A 14 -54.52 -0.98 -14.01
C SER A 14 -54.29 -1.76 -12.73
N GLN A 15 -54.03 -3.05 -12.84
CA GLN A 15 -53.45 -3.80 -11.74
C GLN A 15 -52.07 -3.20 -11.49
N GLU A 16 -51.83 -2.67 -10.29
CA GLU A 16 -50.47 -2.26 -9.90
C GLU A 16 -49.59 -3.50 -9.92
N ILE A 17 -48.73 -3.60 -10.93
CA ILE A 17 -47.65 -4.59 -10.94
C ILE A 17 -46.58 -4.02 -10.02
N SER A 18 -46.66 -4.39 -8.73
CA SER A 18 -45.52 -4.26 -7.84
C SER A 18 -44.43 -5.21 -8.33
N PHE A 19 -43.30 -4.67 -8.76
CA PHE A 19 -42.11 -5.45 -9.03
C PHE A 19 -41.18 -5.31 -7.83
N THR A 20 -40.66 -6.44 -7.34
CA THR A 20 -39.64 -6.46 -6.31
C THR A 20 -38.28 -6.50 -6.99
N VAL A 21 -37.48 -5.44 -6.85
CA VAL A 21 -36.03 -5.55 -7.10
C VAL A 21 -35.48 -6.45 -5.99
N VAL A 22 -35.14 -7.70 -6.31
CA VAL A 22 -34.31 -8.50 -5.43
C VAL A 22 -32.87 -8.06 -5.66
N VAL A 23 -32.40 -7.10 -4.87
CA VAL A 23 -30.97 -6.85 -4.71
C VAL A 23 -30.45 -7.99 -3.84
N ASN A 24 -29.79 -8.97 -4.44
CA ASN A 24 -28.94 -9.89 -3.68
C ASN A 24 -27.67 -9.10 -3.35
N PRO A 25 -27.44 -8.73 -2.08
CA PRO A 25 -26.16 -8.15 -1.72
C PRO A 25 -25.04 -9.16 -2.05
N PRO A 26 -23.83 -8.69 -2.42
CA PRO A 26 -22.69 -9.58 -2.55
C PRO A 26 -22.55 -10.38 -1.24
N HIS A 27 -22.58 -11.70 -1.36
CA HIS A 27 -22.35 -12.61 -0.25
C HIS A 27 -20.86 -12.91 -0.20
N TYR A 28 -20.16 -12.35 0.79
CA TYR A 28 -18.77 -12.66 1.06
C TYR A 28 -18.72 -13.88 1.98
N THR A 29 -18.02 -14.92 1.54
CA THR A 29 -17.70 -16.10 2.34
C THR A 29 -16.22 -16.34 2.25
N GLU A 30 -15.60 -16.74 3.35
CA GLU A 30 -14.22 -17.18 3.36
C GLU A 30 -14.02 -18.39 2.45
N ASP A 31 -13.08 -18.29 1.52
CA ASP A 31 -12.64 -19.44 0.72
C ASP A 31 -11.61 -20.24 1.51
N ASN A 32 -12.10 -21.28 2.18
CA ASN A 32 -11.27 -22.18 2.98
C ASN A 32 -10.49 -23.19 2.12
N SER A 33 -10.57 -23.12 0.79
CA SER A 33 -9.82 -24.01 -0.11
C SER A 33 -8.40 -23.51 -0.41
N ILE A 34 -8.08 -22.26 -0.04
CA ILE A 34 -6.79 -21.63 -0.30
C ILE A 34 -5.95 -21.66 0.99
N PRO A 35 -4.89 -22.49 1.08
CA PRO A 35 -4.08 -22.60 2.28
C PRO A 35 -3.02 -21.49 2.33
N LEU A 36 -3.42 -20.28 2.70
CA LEU A 36 -2.49 -19.18 2.98
C LEU A 36 -1.92 -19.31 4.39
N LEU A 37 -0.67 -18.88 4.57
CA LEU A 37 -0.07 -18.77 5.91
C LEU A 37 -0.71 -17.62 6.70
N GLY A 38 -1.16 -17.94 7.91
CA GLY A 38 -1.53 -16.92 8.89
C GLY A 38 -0.28 -16.26 9.45
N VAL A 39 -0.18 -14.94 9.27
CA VAL A 39 0.94 -14.11 9.78
C VAL A 39 0.42 -12.93 10.58
N ALA A 40 1.26 -12.38 11.45
CA ALA A 40 1.05 -11.11 12.14
C ALA A 40 2.18 -10.13 11.80
N TYR A 41 1.97 -8.83 12.06
CA TYR A 41 2.99 -7.79 11.89
C TYR A 41 3.65 -7.78 10.50
N GLY A 42 2.89 -7.98 9.45
CA GLY A 42 3.42 -7.84 8.10
C GLY A 42 2.38 -7.36 7.13
N SER A 43 2.66 -7.55 5.85
CA SER A 43 1.83 -7.08 4.74
C SER A 43 1.36 -8.24 3.87
N ALA A 44 0.19 -8.07 3.27
CA ALA A 44 -0.34 -8.96 2.25
C ALA A 44 -1.05 -8.13 1.19
N ASP A 45 -0.80 -8.44 -0.07
CA ASP A 45 -1.42 -7.74 -1.19
C ASP A 45 -1.46 -8.61 -2.45
N PHE A 46 -2.24 -8.16 -3.43
CA PHE A 46 -2.37 -8.79 -4.73
C PHE A 46 -1.49 -8.10 -5.77
N VAL A 47 -0.78 -8.89 -6.59
CA VAL A 47 0.07 -8.41 -7.69
C VAL A 47 0.09 -9.44 -8.81
N ASP A 48 0.07 -9.03 -10.08
CA ASP A 48 0.35 -9.92 -11.22
C ASP A 48 1.86 -9.87 -11.46
N TYR A 49 2.63 -10.73 -10.78
CA TYR A 49 4.10 -10.59 -10.80
C TYR A 49 4.76 -11.33 -11.97
N ASP A 50 4.06 -12.23 -12.65
CA ASP A 50 4.57 -12.95 -13.81
C ASP A 50 3.89 -12.56 -15.13
N ASN A 51 3.08 -11.49 -15.09
CA ASN A 51 2.45 -10.85 -16.24
C ASN A 51 1.54 -11.82 -17.02
N ASP A 52 0.89 -12.75 -16.31
CA ASP A 52 -0.01 -13.74 -16.90
C ASP A 52 -1.50 -13.31 -16.88
N GLY A 53 -1.80 -12.20 -16.19
CA GLY A 53 -3.12 -11.59 -16.08
C GLY A 53 -3.93 -12.06 -14.87
N ASP A 54 -3.44 -13.03 -14.09
CA ASP A 54 -4.01 -13.43 -12.82
C ASP A 54 -3.30 -12.71 -11.66
N LEU A 55 -4.07 -12.13 -10.73
CA LEU A 55 -3.47 -11.57 -9.52
C LEU A 55 -2.98 -12.69 -8.59
N ASP A 56 -1.70 -12.67 -8.28
CA ASP A 56 -1.00 -13.48 -7.28
C ASP A 56 -1.06 -12.82 -5.91
N ILE A 57 -0.51 -13.50 -4.90
CA ILE A 57 -0.46 -13.00 -3.52
C ILE A 57 0.97 -12.98 -3.01
N ILE A 58 1.37 -11.87 -2.40
CA ILE A 58 2.52 -11.85 -1.47
C ILE A 58 2.02 -11.82 -0.02
N ILE A 59 2.73 -12.50 0.88
CA ILE A 59 2.51 -12.43 2.32
C ILE A 59 3.86 -12.31 3.01
N THR A 60 4.00 -11.31 3.87
CA THR A 60 5.14 -11.13 4.78
C THR A 60 4.65 -11.03 6.22
N GLY A 61 5.52 -11.31 7.19
CA GLY A 61 5.22 -11.16 8.60
C GLY A 61 5.71 -12.32 9.44
N GLU A 62 5.19 -12.41 10.67
CA GLU A 62 5.61 -13.41 11.65
C GLU A 62 4.57 -14.53 11.79
N THR A 63 5.05 -15.77 11.70
CA THR A 63 4.29 -16.98 12.05
C THR A 63 4.67 -17.46 13.46
N GLU A 64 4.02 -18.51 13.97
CA GLU A 64 4.46 -19.18 15.21
C GLU A 64 5.90 -19.75 15.13
N SER A 65 6.45 -19.91 13.93
CA SER A 65 7.80 -20.44 13.69
C SER A 65 8.84 -19.35 13.40
N GLY A 66 8.44 -18.08 13.36
CA GLY A 66 9.29 -16.92 13.04
C GLY A 66 8.82 -16.13 11.82
N SER A 67 9.57 -15.09 11.49
CA SER A 67 9.37 -14.22 10.33
C SER A 67 9.39 -15.00 9.00
N THR A 68 8.62 -14.53 8.01
CA THR A 68 8.52 -15.17 6.69
C THR A 68 8.16 -14.16 5.60
N ALA A 69 8.54 -14.48 4.36
CA ALA A 69 8.05 -13.84 3.14
C ALA A 69 7.73 -14.92 2.10
N LYS A 70 6.51 -14.92 1.57
CA LYS A 70 6.00 -15.94 0.65
C LYS A 70 5.21 -15.33 -0.49
N VAL A 71 5.41 -15.90 -1.68
CA VAL A 71 4.63 -15.58 -2.89
C VAL A 71 3.80 -16.81 -3.26
N TYR A 72 2.53 -16.59 -3.57
CA TYR A 72 1.60 -17.62 -4.02
C TYR A 72 1.14 -17.28 -5.42
N ARG A 73 1.59 -18.08 -6.40
CA ARG A 73 1.15 -17.97 -7.79
C ARG A 73 -0.32 -18.38 -7.89
N ASN A 74 -1.13 -17.55 -8.52
CA ASN A 74 -2.48 -17.86 -8.94
C ASN A 74 -2.46 -18.49 -10.33
N THR A 75 -3.34 -19.46 -10.57
CA THR A 75 -3.60 -19.96 -11.91
C THR A 75 -5.08 -20.27 -12.01
N ASP A 76 -5.82 -19.41 -12.68
CA ASP A 76 -7.28 -19.49 -12.84
C ASP A 76 -8.03 -19.61 -11.49
N GLY A 77 -7.56 -18.93 -10.44
CA GLY A 77 -8.14 -18.95 -9.08
C GLY A 77 -7.60 -20.04 -8.16
N SER A 78 -6.60 -20.81 -8.59
CA SER A 78 -5.91 -21.81 -7.76
C SER A 78 -4.54 -21.30 -7.33
N PHE A 79 -4.34 -21.10 -6.02
CA PHE A 79 -3.07 -20.60 -5.49
C PHE A 79 -2.11 -21.73 -5.07
N THR A 80 -0.85 -21.58 -5.42
CA THR A 80 0.26 -22.43 -4.95
C THR A 80 1.46 -21.58 -4.58
N GLU A 81 2.15 -21.90 -3.47
CA GLU A 81 3.40 -21.24 -3.10
C GLU A 81 4.44 -21.39 -4.23
N ASP A 82 4.97 -20.27 -4.72
CA ASP A 82 6.11 -20.28 -5.63
C ASP A 82 7.41 -20.37 -4.81
N ALA A 83 7.82 -21.61 -4.52
CA ALA A 83 9.04 -21.90 -3.79
C ALA A 83 10.33 -21.54 -4.55
N GLY A 84 10.24 -21.09 -5.81
CA GLY A 84 11.39 -20.57 -6.57
C GLY A 84 11.78 -19.16 -6.14
N ILE A 85 10.84 -18.40 -5.58
CA ILE A 85 11.06 -17.03 -5.12
C ILE A 85 11.60 -17.05 -3.70
N ASN A 86 12.78 -16.45 -3.51
CA ASN A 86 13.49 -16.41 -2.23
C ASN A 86 13.62 -14.95 -1.77
N LEU A 87 12.60 -14.46 -1.09
CA LEU A 87 12.62 -13.17 -0.39
C LEU A 87 13.14 -13.36 1.04
N PRO A 88 13.71 -12.31 1.67
CA PRO A 88 14.16 -12.40 3.05
C PRO A 88 12.96 -12.57 3.99
N ASP A 89 13.11 -13.46 4.97
CA ASP A 89 12.15 -13.58 6.06
C ASP A 89 12.08 -12.24 6.83
N VAL A 90 10.87 -11.70 7.00
CA VAL A 90 10.68 -10.34 7.52
C VAL A 90 9.40 -10.21 8.36
N TYR A 91 9.44 -9.33 9.37
CA TYR A 91 8.30 -8.95 10.22
C TYR A 91 8.39 -7.46 10.60
N TYR A 92 7.33 -6.93 11.20
CA TYR A 92 7.03 -5.49 11.22
C TYR A 92 7.24 -4.85 9.85
N SER A 93 6.79 -5.58 8.82
CA SER A 93 7.13 -5.35 7.44
C SER A 93 6.05 -4.61 6.67
N ASP A 94 6.49 -4.02 5.57
CA ASP A 94 5.63 -3.50 4.52
C ASP A 94 6.19 -3.96 3.17
N VAL A 95 5.30 -4.08 2.19
CA VAL A 95 5.63 -4.45 0.82
C VAL A 95 4.94 -3.46 -0.11
N ALA A 96 5.72 -2.86 -1.01
CA ALA A 96 5.24 -1.97 -2.05
C ALA A 96 5.61 -2.52 -3.43
N PHE A 97 4.76 -2.24 -4.41
CA PHE A 97 4.89 -2.68 -5.79
C PHE A 97 4.97 -1.50 -6.75
N GLY A 98 5.82 -1.61 -7.75
CA GLY A 98 5.97 -0.60 -8.81
C GLY A 98 7.02 -1.04 -9.82
N ASP A 99 6.82 -0.70 -11.09
CA ASP A 99 7.83 -0.86 -12.15
C ASP A 99 8.79 0.33 -12.08
N TYR A 100 9.92 0.17 -11.36
CA TYR A 100 10.80 1.32 -11.09
C TYR A 100 11.81 1.57 -12.20
N ASP A 101 12.05 0.60 -13.09
CA ASP A 101 12.99 0.72 -14.20
C ASP A 101 12.33 0.79 -15.59
N ASN A 102 10.98 0.83 -15.62
CA ASN A 102 10.13 0.95 -16.80
C ASN A 102 10.34 -0.22 -17.78
N ASP A 103 10.47 -1.44 -17.27
CA ASP A 103 10.62 -2.66 -18.07
C ASP A 103 9.34 -3.48 -18.24
N ASP A 104 8.20 -2.97 -17.74
CA ASP A 104 6.87 -3.57 -17.70
C ASP A 104 6.76 -4.81 -16.78
N ASP A 105 7.78 -5.15 -15.99
CA ASP A 105 7.70 -6.15 -14.92
C ASP A 105 7.54 -5.45 -13.54
N ILE A 106 6.57 -5.87 -12.73
CA ILE A 106 6.34 -5.23 -11.42
C ILE A 106 7.42 -5.63 -10.42
N ASP A 107 8.17 -4.66 -9.91
CA ASP A 107 9.20 -4.83 -8.88
C ASP A 107 8.63 -4.75 -7.45
N ILE A 108 9.49 -5.08 -6.48
CA ILE A 108 9.12 -5.11 -5.06
C ILE A 108 10.07 -4.27 -4.22
N LEU A 109 9.52 -3.43 -3.35
CA LEU A 109 10.21 -2.87 -2.20
C LEU A 109 9.72 -3.56 -0.92
N ILE A 110 10.67 -4.08 -0.12
CA ILE A 110 10.39 -4.69 1.19
C ILE A 110 11.10 -3.89 2.27
N THR A 111 10.34 -3.47 3.27
CA THR A 111 10.88 -2.90 4.52
C THR A 111 10.52 -3.78 5.70
N GLY A 112 11.29 -3.74 6.78
CA GLY A 112 10.98 -4.50 7.99
C GLY A 112 12.21 -4.94 8.78
N GLY A 113 11.98 -5.85 9.72
CA GLY A 113 13.01 -6.44 10.56
C GLY A 113 13.16 -7.95 10.33
N THR A 114 14.32 -8.49 10.73
CA THR A 114 14.61 -9.93 10.80
C THR A 114 14.63 -10.42 12.24
N GLU A 115 14.53 -11.73 12.48
CA GLU A 115 14.66 -12.35 13.82
C GLU A 115 15.94 -11.94 14.57
N SER A 116 17.00 -11.55 13.85
CA SER A 116 18.25 -11.02 14.42
C SER A 116 18.16 -9.56 14.87
N ASN A 117 17.00 -8.91 14.76
CA ASN A 117 16.77 -7.48 14.92
C ASN A 117 17.57 -6.60 13.94
N GLU A 118 17.95 -7.17 12.78
CA GLU A 118 18.44 -6.36 11.65
C GLU A 118 17.22 -5.76 10.95
N ILE A 119 17.25 -4.44 10.73
CA ILE A 119 16.23 -3.70 10.01
C ILE A 119 16.77 -3.45 8.60
N PHE A 120 15.92 -3.51 7.57
CA PHE A 120 16.32 -3.26 6.20
C PHE A 120 15.23 -2.57 5.37
N ALA A 121 15.66 -1.91 4.28
CA ALA A 121 14.82 -1.52 3.16
C ALA A 121 15.49 -1.96 1.85
N LYS A 122 14.87 -2.89 1.12
CA LYS A 122 15.46 -3.53 -0.06
C LYS A 122 14.51 -3.54 -1.25
N VAL A 123 15.05 -3.24 -2.43
CA VAL A 123 14.34 -3.32 -3.70
C VAL A 123 14.76 -4.59 -4.43
N TYR A 124 13.79 -5.28 -5.02
CA TYR A 124 13.96 -6.49 -5.80
C TYR A 124 13.45 -6.24 -7.21
N GLN A 125 14.35 -6.26 -8.17
CA GLN A 125 14.00 -6.20 -9.59
C GLN A 125 13.31 -7.49 -10.01
N ASN A 126 12.17 -7.37 -10.67
CA ASN A 126 11.52 -8.47 -11.35
C ASN A 126 12.08 -8.61 -12.77
N THR A 127 12.24 -9.85 -13.22
CA THR A 127 12.74 -10.14 -14.57
C THR A 127 11.93 -11.29 -15.15
N GLY A 128 10.67 -11.01 -15.49
CA GLY A 128 9.70 -11.98 -16.00
C GLY A 128 9.32 -13.06 -14.98
N GLY A 129 8.93 -12.65 -13.76
CA GLY A 129 8.47 -13.54 -12.69
C GLY A 129 9.58 -14.04 -11.76
N SER A 130 10.75 -13.41 -11.78
CA SER A 130 11.90 -13.75 -10.95
C SER A 130 12.49 -12.52 -10.29
N PHE A 131 12.53 -12.54 -8.95
CA PHE A 131 13.01 -11.41 -8.14
C PHE A 131 14.49 -11.53 -7.79
N ASN A 132 15.25 -10.46 -8.05
CA ASN A 132 16.65 -10.33 -7.66
C ASN A 132 16.85 -9.02 -6.89
N GLU A 133 17.54 -9.06 -5.75
CA GLU A 133 17.84 -7.82 -4.99
C GLU A 133 18.68 -6.87 -5.85
N ASP A 134 18.21 -5.63 -6.07
CA ASP A 134 19.04 -4.57 -6.62
C ASP A 134 19.91 -3.99 -5.50
N THR A 135 21.13 -4.49 -5.43
CA THR A 135 22.10 -4.08 -4.41
C THR A 135 22.72 -2.71 -4.66
N GLU A 136 22.44 -2.03 -5.77
CA GLU A 136 22.93 -0.66 -6.01
C GLU A 136 21.97 0.39 -5.41
N ILE A 137 20.70 0.03 -5.22
CA ILE A 137 19.73 0.89 -4.53
C ILE A 137 20.03 0.93 -3.02
N LYS A 138 20.14 2.14 -2.48
CA LYS A 138 20.48 2.40 -1.07
C LYS A 138 19.42 3.29 -0.42
N LEU A 139 18.47 2.64 0.23
CA LEU A 139 17.44 3.27 1.05
C LEU A 139 17.90 3.29 2.51
N ILE A 140 17.24 4.11 3.33
CA ILE A 140 17.41 4.01 4.77
C ILE A 140 16.64 2.78 5.28
N ASP A 141 17.31 1.99 6.12
CA ASP A 141 16.68 0.84 6.76
C ASP A 141 15.60 1.29 7.74
N VAL A 142 14.39 0.75 7.57
CA VAL A 142 13.26 0.97 8.49
C VAL A 142 12.42 -0.29 8.69
N CYS A 143 11.78 -0.37 9.85
CA CYS A 143 10.70 -1.31 10.13
C CYS A 143 9.50 -0.56 10.75
N CYS A 144 8.43 -1.29 11.06
CA CYS A 144 7.25 -0.73 11.73
C CYS A 144 6.70 0.49 10.96
N GLY A 145 6.72 0.43 9.63
CA GLY A 145 6.54 1.57 8.77
C GLY A 145 5.65 1.25 7.59
N ASN A 146 5.74 2.08 6.56
CA ASN A 146 5.04 1.89 5.31
C ASN A 146 5.91 2.46 4.18
N SER A 147 5.78 1.86 3.01
CA SER A 147 6.50 2.20 1.79
C SER A 147 5.53 2.26 0.62
N GLU A 148 5.82 3.13 -0.35
CA GLU A 148 4.99 3.27 -1.55
C GLU A 148 5.83 3.78 -2.73
N PHE A 149 5.49 3.30 -3.94
CA PHE A 149 5.97 3.87 -5.19
C PHE A 149 4.99 4.92 -5.73
N GLY A 150 5.51 6.04 -6.24
CA GLY A 150 4.69 7.07 -6.87
C GLY A 150 5.54 8.11 -7.59
N ASP A 151 5.09 8.59 -8.74
CA ASP A 151 5.76 9.65 -9.52
C ASP A 151 5.39 11.02 -8.94
N TYR A 152 6.16 11.53 -7.97
CA TYR A 152 5.79 12.76 -7.26
C TYR A 152 6.18 14.03 -8.00
N ASP A 153 7.13 13.95 -8.94
CA ASP A 153 7.59 15.10 -9.72
C ASP A 153 7.14 15.08 -11.19
N ASN A 154 6.30 14.12 -11.54
CA ASN A 154 5.66 13.96 -12.85
C ASN A 154 6.68 13.78 -13.99
N ASP A 155 7.81 13.13 -13.71
CA ASP A 155 8.87 12.87 -14.69
C ASP A 155 8.73 11.50 -15.39
N GLY A 156 7.81 10.66 -14.91
CA GLY A 156 7.48 9.35 -15.45
C GLY A 156 8.28 8.20 -14.84
N ASP A 157 9.23 8.46 -13.94
CA ASP A 157 9.91 7.43 -13.16
C ASP A 157 9.22 7.30 -11.79
N LEU A 158 8.93 6.06 -11.34
CA LEU A 158 8.35 5.88 -10.01
C LEU A 158 9.37 6.18 -8.91
N ASP A 159 9.05 7.13 -8.04
CA ASP A 159 9.81 7.47 -6.84
C ASP A 159 9.38 6.63 -5.64
N ILE A 160 10.09 6.75 -4.52
CA ILE A 160 9.79 5.99 -3.29
C ILE A 160 9.48 6.93 -2.13
N LEU A 161 8.37 6.69 -1.43
CA LEU A 161 8.09 7.20 -0.09
C LEU A 161 8.33 6.08 0.94
N ILE A 162 9.10 6.37 1.98
CA ILE A 162 9.32 5.45 3.11
C ILE A 162 9.09 6.19 4.42
N SER A 163 8.31 5.59 5.32
CA SER A 163 8.25 5.97 6.73
C SER A 163 8.51 4.76 7.64
N GLY A 164 8.91 5.00 8.89
CA GLY A 164 9.12 3.93 9.86
C GLY A 164 10.15 4.25 10.94
N TYR A 165 10.58 3.21 11.63
CA TYR A 165 11.56 3.27 12.72
C TYR A 165 12.92 2.71 12.27
N THR A 166 13.99 3.47 12.49
CA THR A 166 15.37 3.10 12.11
C THR A 166 16.12 2.29 13.17
N GLY A 167 15.48 2.01 14.32
CA GLY A 167 16.18 1.56 15.53
C GLY A 167 16.63 2.70 16.45
N SER A 168 16.58 3.94 15.98
CA SER A 168 16.85 5.14 16.81
C SER A 168 15.81 6.23 16.67
N ASP A 169 15.32 6.46 15.45
CA ASP A 169 14.49 7.61 15.09
C ASP A 169 13.27 7.15 14.30
N TYR A 170 12.18 7.91 14.40
CA TYR A 170 11.06 7.80 13.46
C TYR A 170 11.33 8.72 12.27
N ILE A 171 11.11 8.23 11.06
CA ILE A 171 11.43 8.95 9.82
C ILE A 171 10.30 8.88 8.82
N ALA A 172 10.28 9.85 7.91
CA ALA A 172 9.55 9.80 6.65
C ALA A 172 10.45 10.49 5.60
N ARG A 173 10.72 9.81 4.47
CA ARG A 173 11.66 10.25 3.44
C ARG A 173 11.13 9.92 2.05
N VAL A 174 11.49 10.77 1.10
CA VAL A 174 11.23 10.58 -0.32
C VAL A 174 12.56 10.37 -1.05
N TYR A 175 12.60 9.40 -1.93
CA TYR A 175 13.74 9.08 -2.79
C TYR A 175 13.31 9.27 -4.23
N GLN A 176 13.96 10.23 -4.89
CA GLN A 176 13.73 10.48 -6.30
C GLN A 176 14.40 9.38 -7.14
N ASN A 177 13.67 8.84 -8.10
CA ASN A 177 14.17 7.95 -9.14
C ASN A 177 14.58 8.77 -10.38
N LYS A 178 15.67 8.38 -11.02
CA LYS A 178 16.11 8.95 -12.30
C LYS A 178 16.62 7.83 -13.19
N GLY A 179 15.71 7.19 -13.91
CA GLY A 179 15.96 6.04 -14.76
C GLY A 179 16.61 4.86 -14.01
N GLY A 180 16.01 4.45 -12.89
CA GLY A 180 16.45 3.35 -12.04
C GLY A 180 17.48 3.72 -10.96
N ILE A 181 17.88 5.00 -10.87
CA ILE A 181 18.87 5.45 -9.88
C ILE A 181 18.18 6.28 -8.80
N PHE A 182 18.07 5.72 -7.60
CA PHE A 182 17.44 6.39 -6.46
C PHE A 182 18.40 7.29 -5.69
N SER A 183 17.90 8.45 -5.29
CA SER A 183 18.57 9.34 -4.34
C SER A 183 17.58 10.07 -3.43
N GLU A 184 17.89 10.16 -2.13
CA GLU A 184 17.03 10.88 -1.17
C GLU A 184 16.89 12.36 -1.56
N ASP A 185 15.66 12.84 -1.72
CA ASP A 185 15.39 14.27 -1.87
C ASP A 185 15.37 14.95 -0.50
N LYS A 186 16.49 15.59 -0.18
CA LYS A 186 16.72 16.29 1.09
C LYS A 186 16.04 17.66 1.17
N LEU A 187 15.43 18.14 0.09
CA LEU A 187 14.63 19.36 0.11
C LEU A 187 13.23 19.09 0.69
N ILE A 188 12.76 17.85 0.59
CA ILE A 188 11.49 17.40 1.17
C ILE A 188 11.71 17.13 2.66
N THR A 189 10.98 17.85 3.51
CA THR A 189 11.05 17.68 4.96
C THR A 189 9.70 17.22 5.50
N LEU A 190 9.60 15.91 5.79
CA LEU A 190 8.44 15.29 6.40
C LEU A 190 8.65 15.10 7.91
N SER A 191 7.57 15.04 8.68
CA SER A 191 7.64 14.63 10.08
C SER A 191 7.85 13.12 10.15
N GLY A 192 8.78 12.67 10.97
CA GLY A 192 9.01 11.24 11.15
C GLY A 192 7.84 10.54 11.86
N VAL A 193 7.40 9.41 11.30
CA VAL A 193 6.34 8.57 11.88
C VAL A 193 6.69 7.08 11.77
N ALA A 194 6.16 6.27 12.68
CA ALA A 194 6.18 4.82 12.65
C ALA A 194 4.86 4.26 13.22
N TYR A 195 4.63 2.95 13.09
CA TYR A 195 3.42 2.26 13.53
C TYR A 195 2.15 2.88 12.94
N GLY A 196 2.21 3.23 11.66
CA GLY A 196 1.14 3.90 10.93
C GLY A 196 1.34 3.77 9.43
N THR A 197 0.89 4.77 8.67
CA THR A 197 0.89 4.75 7.20
C THR A 197 1.41 6.07 6.65
N SER A 198 2.03 6.01 5.48
CA SER A 198 2.43 7.17 4.69
C SER A 198 2.11 6.87 3.24
N THR A 199 1.27 7.69 2.61
CA THR A 199 0.85 7.42 1.23
C THR A 199 0.77 8.66 0.37
N PHE A 200 0.97 8.47 -0.93
CA PHE A 200 0.74 9.44 -1.98
C PHE A 200 -0.76 9.55 -2.32
N GLY A 201 -1.17 10.73 -2.78
CA GLY A 201 -2.47 10.92 -3.40
C GLY A 201 -2.70 12.36 -3.81
N ASP A 202 -3.31 12.56 -4.97
CA ASP A 202 -3.73 13.90 -5.44
C ASP A 202 -5.04 14.30 -4.75
N TYR A 203 -4.97 15.01 -3.62
CA TYR A 203 -6.16 15.30 -2.82
C TYR A 203 -6.91 16.56 -3.29
N ASP A 204 -6.25 17.43 -4.05
CA ASP A 204 -6.83 18.68 -4.52
C ASP A 204 -7.03 18.77 -6.04
N ASN A 205 -6.72 17.69 -6.75
CA ASN A 205 -6.92 17.48 -8.17
C ASN A 205 -6.06 18.45 -9.01
N ASP A 206 -4.82 18.70 -8.60
CA ASP A 206 -3.83 19.48 -9.35
C ASP A 206 -2.82 18.62 -10.15
N SER A 207 -2.97 17.29 -10.08
CA SER A 207 -2.14 16.29 -10.76
C SER A 207 -0.73 16.14 -10.21
N ASP A 208 -0.37 16.82 -9.12
CA ASP A 208 0.82 16.51 -8.36
C ASP A 208 0.43 15.55 -7.21
N LEU A 209 1.23 14.49 -6.99
CA LEU A 209 0.98 13.60 -5.85
C LEU A 209 1.33 14.32 -4.54
N ASP A 210 0.35 14.49 -3.66
CA ASP A 210 0.54 14.95 -2.28
C ASP A 210 0.86 13.79 -1.35
N ILE A 211 1.25 14.06 -0.11
CA ILE A 211 1.56 13.03 0.89
C ILE A 211 0.68 13.19 2.12
N ILE A 212 0.11 12.09 2.60
CA ILE A 212 -0.42 12.00 3.97
C ILE A 212 0.45 11.07 4.81
N ILE A 213 0.75 11.49 6.05
CA ILE A 213 1.42 10.64 7.04
C ILE A 213 0.58 10.54 8.30
N ILE A 214 0.48 9.34 8.85
CA ILE A 214 -0.21 9.06 10.11
C ILE A 214 0.62 8.06 10.90
N GLY A 215 0.82 8.28 12.20
CA GLY A 215 1.52 7.30 13.03
C GLY A 215 2.00 7.85 14.38
N GLY A 216 2.71 7.00 15.11
CA GLY A 216 3.47 7.38 16.29
C GLY A 216 4.70 8.21 15.91
N ALA A 217 4.96 9.25 16.69
CA ALA A 217 6.09 10.15 16.55
C ALA A 217 6.83 10.32 17.90
N ASP A 218 7.90 11.09 17.89
CA ASP A 218 8.73 11.33 19.08
C ASP A 218 7.91 11.85 20.27
N ASN A 219 8.37 11.54 21.47
CA ASN A 219 7.72 11.91 22.74
C ASN A 219 6.30 11.33 22.91
N ASN A 220 6.04 10.15 22.32
CA ASN A 220 4.74 9.46 22.35
C ASN A 220 3.60 10.30 21.75
N LEU A 221 3.91 11.16 20.78
CA LEU A 221 2.91 11.87 20.02
C LEU A 221 2.30 10.93 18.97
N ILE A 222 1.03 11.17 18.64
CA ILE A 222 0.39 10.60 17.45
C ILE A 222 0.19 11.75 16.48
N LEU A 223 0.68 11.60 15.26
CA LEU A 223 0.59 12.60 14.20
C LEU A 223 -0.34 12.13 13.09
N GLY A 224 -1.03 13.10 12.50
CA GLY A 224 -1.68 13.00 11.20
C GLY A 224 -1.40 14.32 10.49
N LYS A 225 -0.69 14.29 9.36
CA LYS A 225 -0.33 15.48 8.59
C LYS A 225 -0.52 15.22 7.11
N VAL A 226 -0.93 16.25 6.39
CA VAL A 226 -0.96 16.28 4.93
C VAL A 226 0.10 17.27 4.46
N TYR A 227 0.84 16.90 3.43
CA TYR A 227 1.86 17.70 2.77
C TYR A 227 1.43 17.89 1.34
N ARG A 228 1.08 19.13 0.99
CA ARG A 228 0.74 19.49 -0.36
C ARG A 228 1.99 19.59 -1.23
N ASN A 229 1.95 18.98 -2.40
CA ASN A 229 2.93 19.13 -3.45
C ASN A 229 2.53 20.28 -4.40
N THR A 230 3.51 20.98 -4.95
CA THR A 230 3.27 21.97 -6.00
C THR A 230 4.50 21.99 -6.89
N GLY A 231 4.50 21.15 -7.93
CA GLY A 231 5.61 20.94 -8.85
C GLY A 231 6.89 20.44 -8.16
N GLY A 232 6.77 19.37 -7.36
CA GLY A 232 7.87 18.72 -6.63
C GLY A 232 8.27 19.40 -5.31
N CYS A 233 7.53 20.43 -4.88
CA CYS A 233 7.82 21.19 -3.65
C CYS A 233 6.76 20.91 -2.57
N PHE A 234 7.12 20.15 -1.54
CA PHE A 234 6.20 19.80 -0.46
C PHE A 234 6.14 20.83 0.67
N ASN A 235 4.93 21.17 1.10
CA ASN A 235 4.66 21.99 2.29
C ASN A 235 3.55 21.37 3.13
N GLU A 236 3.67 21.39 4.46
CA GLU A 236 2.58 20.95 5.35
C GLU A 236 1.33 21.81 5.12
N ASP A 237 0.19 21.18 4.81
CA ASP A 237 -1.11 21.85 4.74
C ASP A 237 -1.67 21.99 6.16
N THR A 238 -1.43 23.16 6.76
CA THR A 238 -1.86 23.46 8.13
C THR A 238 -3.36 23.72 8.28
N ASP A 239 -4.08 23.84 7.17
CA ASP A 239 -5.55 24.00 7.20
C ASP A 239 -6.24 22.65 7.43
N ILE A 240 -5.56 21.54 7.12
CA ILE A 240 -6.03 20.17 7.40
C ILE A 240 -5.66 19.76 8.82
N ASN A 241 -6.67 19.65 9.68
CA ASN A 241 -6.51 19.19 11.06
C ASN A 241 -7.01 17.75 11.22
N LEU A 242 -6.08 16.80 11.21
CA LEU A 242 -6.38 15.39 11.49
C LEU A 242 -6.33 15.16 13.01
N THR A 243 -7.49 14.96 13.62
CA THR A 243 -7.56 14.68 15.06
C THR A 243 -7.10 13.24 15.34
N PRO A 244 -6.09 13.03 16.20
CA PRO A 244 -5.65 11.69 16.56
C PRO A 244 -6.78 10.88 17.21
N VAL A 245 -6.97 9.65 16.74
CA VAL A 245 -7.82 8.67 17.42
C VAL A 245 -6.91 7.80 18.28
N VAL A 246 -6.93 8.05 19.59
CA VAL A 246 -6.31 7.17 20.59
C VAL A 246 -7.35 6.20 21.12
N ASN A 247 -6.99 4.93 21.28
CA ASN A 247 -7.88 3.90 21.81
C ASN A 247 -8.64 4.42 23.03
N SER A 248 -9.97 4.40 22.96
CA SER A 248 -10.81 4.60 24.14
C SER A 248 -10.58 3.41 25.07
N SER A 249 -10.08 3.68 26.28
CA SER A 249 -9.90 2.69 27.36
C SER A 249 -11.17 1.94 27.72
#